data_AF-A0A2P6C9P0-F1
#
_entry.id   AF-A0A2P6C9P0-F1
#
_cell.length_a   1.000
_cell.length_b   1.000
_cell.length_c   1.000
_cell.angle_alpha   90.00
_cell.angle_beta   90.00
_cell.angle_gamma   90.00
#
_symmetry.space_group_name_H-M   'P 1'
#
loop_
_entity.id
_entity.type
_entity.pdbx_description
1 polymer ?
#
loop_
_entity_poly.entity_id
_entity_poly.type
_entity_poly.pdbx_seq_one_letter_code
_entity_poly.pdbx_strand_id
1 'polypeptide(L)'
;MKNLLLLLILIYSTTNGIVAQTEVQKKKAEDYYQKQPQLKRYTNTWYWLFGSSNSNDNLSKNKMVSWELEDGGWYAGLGKNENYTGYGIQFKSKNNSYIFSNWKNTKPNGMTLSQSLDYSFMGTYQDAVKNGFGITKWSNYKPFSNNNYKNVIKYVGEYKNGIWSGFGILYFRDGTYKSGIFVDSILSKELPKLEVLEALGF
;
A
#
# COMPACT_ATOMS: atom_id res chain seq x y z
N MET A 1 5.35 22.69 -45.27
CA MET A 1 5.46 21.22 -45.42
C MET A 1 6.34 20.54 -44.36
N LYS A 2 7.56 21.02 -44.07
CA LYS A 2 8.46 20.38 -43.07
C LYS A 2 7.89 20.32 -41.62
N ASN A 3 7.18 21.35 -41.16
CA ASN A 3 6.60 21.37 -39.80
C ASN A 3 5.42 20.40 -39.61
N LEU A 4 4.66 20.09 -40.68
CA LEU A 4 3.52 19.16 -40.60
C LEU A 4 4.01 17.72 -40.48
N LEU A 5 5.12 17.38 -41.17
CA LEU A 5 5.74 16.06 -41.12
C LEU A 5 6.35 15.77 -39.73
N LEU A 6 6.99 16.77 -39.11
CA LEU A 6 7.53 16.63 -37.75
C LEU A 6 6.42 16.42 -36.71
N LEU A 7 5.30 17.14 -36.83
CA LEU A 7 4.15 16.99 -35.94
C LEU A 7 3.53 15.59 -36.06
N LEU A 8 3.36 15.08 -37.27
CA LEU A 8 2.82 13.75 -37.54
C LEU A 8 3.71 12.64 -36.98
N ILE A 9 5.03 12.75 -37.13
CA ILE A 9 6.00 11.78 -36.58
C ILE A 9 5.98 11.82 -35.04
N LEU A 10 5.89 13.01 -34.43
CA LEU A 10 5.82 13.15 -32.97
C LEU A 10 4.51 12.52 -32.42
N ILE A 11 3.38 12.78 -33.07
CA ILE A 11 2.08 12.18 -32.70
C ILE A 11 2.14 10.65 -32.85
N TYR A 12 2.65 10.13 -33.96
CA TYR A 12 2.75 8.67 -34.18
C TYR A 12 3.66 7.97 -33.16
N SER A 13 4.79 8.58 -32.80
CA SER A 13 5.73 8.02 -31.83
C SER A 13 5.14 7.98 -30.41
N THR A 14 4.41 9.02 -30.03
CA THR A 14 3.75 9.12 -28.72
C THR A 14 2.56 8.18 -28.59
N THR A 15 1.74 8.04 -29.65
CA THR A 15 0.62 7.08 -29.65
C THR A 15 1.09 5.64 -29.55
N ASN A 16 2.13 5.26 -30.29
CA ASN A 16 2.68 3.90 -30.25
C ASN A 16 3.32 3.58 -28.90
N GLY A 17 4.01 4.54 -28.27
CA GLY A 17 4.59 4.37 -26.94
C GLY A 17 3.54 4.15 -25.85
N ILE A 18 2.42 4.90 -25.88
CA ILE A 18 1.33 4.78 -24.90
C ILE A 18 0.57 3.45 -25.09
N VAL A 19 0.29 3.05 -26.33
CA VAL A 19 -0.40 1.78 -26.63
C VAL A 19 0.44 0.59 -26.16
N ALA A 20 1.74 0.57 -26.45
CA ALA A 20 2.65 -0.49 -26.01
C ALA A 20 2.76 -0.57 -24.47
N GLN A 21 2.82 0.57 -23.77
CA GLN A 21 2.82 0.60 -22.31
C GLN A 21 1.53 0.00 -21.71
N THR A 22 0.40 0.23 -22.38
CA THR A 22 -0.91 -0.29 -21.97
C THR A 22 -1.03 -1.80 -22.20
N GLU A 23 -0.46 -2.33 -23.28
CA GLU A 23 -0.44 -3.79 -23.56
C GLU A 23 0.45 -4.56 -22.59
N VAL A 24 1.63 -4.02 -22.26
CA VAL A 24 2.54 -4.63 -21.27
C VAL A 24 1.87 -4.72 -19.90
N GLN A 25 1.16 -3.67 -19.48
CA GLN A 25 0.43 -3.67 -18.21
C GLN A 25 -0.72 -4.68 -18.20
N LYS A 26 -1.50 -4.77 -19.28
CA LYS A 26 -2.55 -5.78 -19.44
C LYS A 26 -1.98 -7.21 -19.37
N LYS A 27 -0.87 -7.47 -20.06
CA LYS A 27 -0.19 -8.77 -20.01
C LYS A 27 0.28 -9.12 -18.60
N LYS A 28 0.94 -8.17 -17.90
CA LYS A 28 1.35 -8.36 -16.51
C LYS A 28 0.16 -8.68 -15.59
N ALA A 29 -0.97 -8.01 -15.79
CA ALA A 29 -2.18 -8.27 -15.02
C ALA A 29 -2.78 -9.65 -15.33
N GLU A 30 -2.75 -10.09 -16.59
CA GLU A 30 -3.18 -11.42 -16.99
C GLU A 30 -2.27 -12.50 -16.39
N ASP A 31 -0.95 -12.33 -16.49
CA ASP A 31 0.03 -13.24 -15.89
C ASP A 31 -0.13 -13.32 -14.37
N TYR A 32 -0.45 -12.20 -13.71
CA TYR A 32 -0.76 -12.17 -12.29
C TYR A 32 -2.05 -12.96 -11.99
N TYR A 33 -3.11 -12.73 -12.77
CA TYR A 33 -4.39 -13.42 -12.64
C TYR A 33 -4.27 -14.93 -12.78
N GLN A 34 -3.57 -15.41 -13.81
CA GLN A 34 -3.41 -16.84 -14.10
C GLN A 34 -2.55 -17.59 -13.07
N LYS A 35 -1.74 -16.90 -12.27
CA LYS A 35 -0.95 -17.50 -11.18
C LYS A 35 -1.76 -17.74 -9.90
N GLN A 36 -2.96 -17.17 -9.79
CA GLN A 36 -3.77 -17.20 -8.57
C GLN A 36 -4.39 -18.56 -8.20
N PRO A 37 -4.77 -19.45 -9.14
CA PRO A 37 -5.18 -20.82 -8.78
C PRO A 37 -4.11 -21.59 -7.99
N GLN A 38 -2.85 -21.14 -7.99
CA GLN A 38 -1.73 -21.76 -7.29
C GLN A 38 -1.38 -21.09 -5.95
N LEU A 39 -1.83 -19.84 -5.70
CA LEU A 39 -1.68 -19.14 -4.41
C LEU A 39 -2.97 -19.26 -3.59
N LYS A 40 -3.16 -20.44 -2.98
CA LYS A 40 -4.15 -20.77 -1.93
C LYS A 40 -5.32 -19.78 -1.76
N ARG A 41 -6.47 -20.14 -2.35
CA ARG A 41 -7.82 -19.58 -2.08
C ARG A 41 -8.29 -19.64 -0.61
N TYR A 42 -7.52 -20.20 0.33
CA TYR A 42 -7.98 -20.41 1.71
C TYR A 42 -6.82 -20.38 2.72
N THR A 43 -6.26 -19.21 3.03
CA THR A 43 -5.45 -19.06 4.27
C THR A 43 -5.54 -17.70 4.97
N ASN A 44 -6.25 -16.70 4.43
CA ASN A 44 -6.21 -15.34 4.98
C ASN A 44 -7.49 -14.99 5.73
N THR A 45 -7.83 -15.77 6.75
CA THR A 45 -8.57 -15.21 7.86
C THR A 45 -7.70 -14.10 8.49
N TRP A 46 -8.35 -13.05 8.99
CA TRP A 46 -7.74 -11.94 9.74
C TRP A 46 -6.88 -12.40 10.94
N TYR A 47 -6.86 -13.72 11.21
CA TYR A 47 -5.92 -14.45 12.06
C TYR A 47 -4.44 -14.20 11.78
N TRP A 48 -4.00 -13.68 10.63
CA TRP A 48 -2.61 -13.20 10.45
C TRP A 48 -2.42 -11.73 10.82
N LEU A 49 -3.49 -10.93 10.78
CA LEU A 49 -3.46 -9.52 11.21
C LEU A 49 -3.39 -9.42 12.75
N PHE A 50 -3.96 -10.41 13.44
CA PHE A 50 -3.96 -10.56 14.90
C PHE A 50 -3.36 -11.88 15.38
N GLY A 51 -2.54 -12.55 14.54
CA GLY A 51 -2.02 -13.88 14.83
C GLY A 51 -1.40 -13.97 16.21
N SER A 52 -1.49 -15.16 16.81
CA SER A 52 -1.00 -15.44 18.17
C SER A 52 0.27 -14.65 18.39
N SER A 53 0.25 -13.79 19.42
CA SER A 53 1.41 -13.06 19.88
C SER A 53 2.54 -14.05 20.08
N ASN A 54 3.34 -14.29 19.05
CA ASN A 54 4.58 -15.03 19.13
C ASN A 54 5.58 -14.04 19.71
N SER A 55 5.32 -13.64 20.95
CA SER A 55 6.34 -13.17 21.86
C SER A 55 7.26 -14.37 22.07
N ASN A 56 8.15 -14.62 21.12
CA ASN A 56 9.36 -15.36 21.43
C ASN A 56 9.99 -14.59 22.60
N ASP A 57 10.19 -15.30 23.71
CA ASP A 57 10.72 -14.85 25.00
C ASP A 57 12.16 -14.32 24.91
N ASN A 58 12.40 -13.33 24.05
CA ASN A 58 13.54 -12.43 24.09
C ASN A 58 13.14 -11.09 24.74
N LEU A 59 12.02 -11.06 25.49
CA LEU A 59 11.62 -9.93 26.32
C LEU A 59 12.69 -9.59 27.38
N SER A 60 13.62 -10.52 27.69
CA SER A 60 14.71 -10.30 28.65
C SER A 60 15.78 -9.30 28.18
N LYS A 61 15.85 -8.96 26.89
CA LYS A 61 16.88 -8.02 26.35
C LYS A 61 16.33 -6.63 25.99
N ASN A 62 15.05 -6.53 25.67
CA ASN A 62 14.44 -5.27 25.25
C ASN A 62 13.68 -4.66 26.44
N LYS A 63 13.85 -3.36 26.65
CA LYS A 63 13.14 -2.64 27.71
C LYS A 63 11.98 -1.86 27.13
N MET A 64 10.97 -1.63 27.94
CA MET A 64 9.97 -0.61 27.63
C MET A 64 10.66 0.76 27.74
N VAL A 65 10.51 1.57 26.71
CA VAL A 65 11.14 2.89 26.60
C VAL A 65 10.11 3.94 26.20
N SER A 66 10.39 5.18 26.57
CA SER A 66 9.75 6.38 26.04
C SER A 66 10.87 7.32 25.62
N TRP A 67 11.00 7.61 24.33
CA TRP A 67 12.09 8.41 23.77
C TRP A 67 11.53 9.59 22.98
N GLU A 68 12.07 10.77 23.25
CA GLU A 68 11.91 11.91 22.35
C GLU A 68 12.77 11.68 21.10
N LEU A 69 12.24 12.04 19.93
CA LEU A 69 12.92 11.82 18.66
C LEU A 69 13.53 13.13 18.15
N GLU A 70 14.67 13.05 17.45
CA GLU A 70 15.39 14.21 16.93
C GLU A 70 14.54 15.10 16.01
N ASP A 71 13.61 14.51 15.26
CA ASP A 71 12.67 15.22 14.37
C ASP A 71 11.45 15.80 15.10
N GLY A 72 11.44 15.71 16.43
CA GLY A 72 10.35 16.06 17.31
C GLY A 72 9.26 14.98 17.37
N GLY A 73 8.53 14.98 18.47
CA GLY A 73 7.60 13.90 18.78
C GLY A 73 8.29 12.81 19.61
N TRP A 74 7.71 11.62 19.65
CA TRP A 74 8.13 10.61 20.61
C TRP A 74 7.83 9.18 20.15
N TYR A 75 8.55 8.23 20.72
CA TYR A 75 8.30 6.80 20.60
C TYR A 75 8.04 6.20 21.99
N ALA A 76 7.03 5.34 22.11
CA ALA A 76 6.85 4.50 23.28
C ALA A 76 6.65 3.04 22.87
N GLY A 77 7.41 2.13 23.46
CA GLY A 77 7.34 0.70 23.14
C GLY A 77 8.60 -0.04 23.55
N LEU A 78 8.89 -1.16 22.87
CA LEU A 78 10.10 -1.93 23.12
C LEU A 78 11.31 -1.30 22.41
N GLY A 79 12.45 -1.27 23.08
CA GLY A 79 13.69 -0.73 22.51
C GLY A 79 14.95 -1.05 23.30
N LYS A 80 16.10 -0.85 22.65
CA LYS A 80 17.43 -0.98 23.23
C LYS A 80 18.43 -0.13 22.43
N ASN A 81 19.32 0.59 23.12
CA ASN A 81 20.40 1.38 22.50
C ASN A 81 19.89 2.23 21.33
N GLU A 82 18.87 3.07 21.58
CA GLU A 82 18.23 3.97 20.60
C GLU A 82 17.57 3.25 19.40
N ASN A 83 17.55 1.92 19.40
CA ASN A 83 16.87 1.11 18.41
C ASN A 83 15.56 0.58 18.98
N TYR A 84 14.43 1.06 18.45
CA TYR A 84 13.12 0.50 18.75
C TYR A 84 12.78 -0.70 17.86
N THR A 85 12.17 -1.69 18.50
CA THR A 85 11.86 -3.02 17.96
C THR A 85 10.57 -3.53 18.59
N GLY A 86 9.92 -4.56 18.04
CA GLY A 86 8.70 -5.11 18.62
C GLY A 86 7.54 -4.13 18.55
N TYR A 87 6.48 -4.36 19.34
CA TYR A 87 5.33 -3.46 19.35
C TYR A 87 5.64 -2.13 20.01
N GLY A 88 5.18 -1.06 19.38
CA GLY A 88 5.31 0.30 19.89
C GLY A 88 4.51 1.30 19.07
N ILE A 89 4.39 2.51 19.60
CA ILE A 89 3.74 3.64 18.97
C ILE A 89 4.74 4.80 18.80
N GLN A 90 4.74 5.41 17.63
CA GLN A 90 5.49 6.62 17.32
C GLN A 90 4.52 7.76 17.03
N PHE A 91 4.71 8.91 17.68
CA PHE A 91 4.13 10.18 17.29
C PHE A 91 5.16 11.00 16.51
N LYS A 92 4.78 11.44 15.31
CA LYS A 92 5.59 12.32 14.46
C LYS A 92 5.02 13.72 14.49
N SER A 93 5.77 14.65 15.08
CA SER A 93 5.33 16.04 15.25
C SER A 93 5.07 16.75 13.91
N LYS A 94 5.98 16.57 12.94
CA LYS A 94 5.96 17.25 11.63
C LYS A 94 4.64 17.14 10.86
N ASN A 95 3.95 16.01 10.97
CA ASN A 95 2.71 15.73 10.25
C ASN A 95 1.54 15.36 11.18
N ASN A 96 1.71 15.61 12.49
CA ASN A 96 0.75 15.25 13.53
C ASN A 96 0.20 13.83 13.33
N SER A 97 1.11 12.85 13.16
CA SER A 97 0.74 11.48 12.81
C SER A 97 1.18 10.48 13.87
N TYR A 98 0.41 9.41 13.98
CA TYR A 98 0.68 8.28 14.85
C TYR A 98 0.95 7.05 14.01
N ILE A 99 1.92 6.24 14.42
CA ILE A 99 2.24 4.95 13.81
C ILE A 99 2.33 3.91 14.91
N PHE A 100 1.43 2.95 14.90
CA PHE A 100 1.52 1.73 15.70
C PHE A 100 1.99 0.59 14.80
N SER A 101 3.05 -0.12 15.18
CA SER A 101 3.68 -1.14 14.33
C SER A 101 4.40 -2.20 15.16
N ASN A 102 4.78 -3.31 14.51
CA ASN A 102 5.80 -4.22 15.00
C ASN A 102 7.16 -3.80 14.42
N TRP A 103 7.81 -2.88 15.11
CA TRP A 103 9.06 -2.25 14.69
C TRP A 103 10.19 -3.27 14.52
N LYS A 104 11.04 -3.06 13.52
CA LYS A 104 12.28 -3.80 13.33
C LYS A 104 13.37 -2.82 12.95
N ASN A 105 14.42 -2.71 13.76
CA ASN A 105 15.54 -1.78 13.54
C ASN A 105 15.03 -0.37 13.19
N THR A 106 14.23 0.20 14.09
CA THR A 106 13.62 1.54 13.97
C THR A 106 12.68 1.78 12.78
N LYS A 107 12.30 0.72 12.06
CA LYS A 107 11.41 0.80 10.89
C LYS A 107 10.08 0.09 11.16
N PRO A 108 8.93 0.67 10.75
CA PRO A 108 7.66 -0.03 10.77
C PRO A 108 7.76 -1.32 9.97
N ASN A 109 7.26 -2.42 10.51
CA ASN A 109 7.29 -3.73 9.88
C ASN A 109 6.06 -4.55 10.30
N GLY A 110 5.70 -5.54 9.48
CA GLY A 110 4.49 -6.31 9.66
C GLY A 110 3.24 -5.45 9.74
N MET A 111 2.29 -5.85 10.58
CA MET A 111 1.06 -5.10 10.81
C MET A 111 1.36 -3.69 11.32
N THR A 112 0.78 -2.70 10.64
CA THR A 112 0.96 -1.28 10.95
C THR A 112 -0.36 -0.53 10.80
N LEU A 113 -0.67 0.28 11.81
CA LEU A 113 -1.69 1.31 11.78
C LEU A 113 -0.99 2.67 11.72
N SER A 114 -1.27 3.46 10.70
CA SER A 114 -0.78 4.83 10.57
C SER A 114 -1.96 5.78 10.41
N GLN A 115 -1.96 6.88 11.16
CA GLN A 115 -3.05 7.84 11.14
C GLN A 115 -2.53 9.27 11.25
N SER A 116 -3.13 10.17 10.48
CA SER A 116 -2.99 11.62 10.55
C SER A 116 -4.36 12.25 10.23
N LEU A 117 -4.47 13.58 10.23
CA LEU A 117 -5.73 14.28 9.96
C LEU A 117 -6.37 13.88 8.62
N ASP A 118 -5.56 13.75 7.56
CA ASP A 118 -6.03 13.55 6.19
C ASP A 118 -5.82 12.14 5.63
N TYR A 119 -5.26 11.25 6.44
CA TYR A 119 -4.78 9.96 5.96
C TYR A 119 -4.84 8.92 7.06
N SER A 120 -5.35 7.73 6.74
CA SER A 120 -5.14 6.55 7.55
C SER A 120 -4.76 5.34 6.70
N PHE A 121 -3.97 4.46 7.30
CA PHE A 121 -3.60 3.18 6.72
C PHE A 121 -3.60 2.09 7.78
N MET A 122 -4.14 0.94 7.40
CA MET A 122 -4.05 -0.29 8.16
C MET A 122 -3.62 -1.40 7.19
N GLY A 123 -2.50 -2.06 7.48
CA GLY A 123 -2.00 -3.11 6.60
C GLY A 123 -0.56 -3.46 6.93
N THR A 124 0.12 -4.10 5.98
CA THR A 124 1.47 -4.61 6.20
C THR A 124 2.54 -3.67 5.67
N TYR A 125 3.59 -3.48 6.47
CA TYR A 125 4.82 -2.82 6.11
C TYR A 125 5.95 -3.85 6.05
N GLN A 126 6.92 -3.62 5.19
CA GLN A 126 8.22 -4.26 5.17
C GLN A 126 9.28 -3.16 5.11
N ASP A 127 10.11 -3.06 6.15
CA ASP A 127 11.21 -2.10 6.23
C ASP A 127 10.79 -0.65 5.91
N ALA A 128 9.73 -0.17 6.57
CA ALA A 128 9.13 1.16 6.41
C ALA A 128 8.39 1.41 5.08
N VAL A 129 8.15 0.37 4.27
CA VAL A 129 7.42 0.47 2.99
C VAL A 129 6.18 -0.42 3.01
N LYS A 130 5.02 0.07 2.55
CA LYS A 130 3.81 -0.77 2.43
C LYS A 130 4.09 -1.93 1.48
N ASN A 131 3.81 -3.15 1.94
CA ASN A 131 4.01 -4.35 1.14
C ASN A 131 3.06 -5.44 1.63
N GLY A 132 2.33 -6.11 0.74
CA GLY A 132 1.23 -7.00 1.08
C GLY A 132 -0.12 -6.27 1.17
N PHE A 133 -1.06 -6.78 1.95
CA PHE A 133 -2.41 -6.21 2.01
C PHE A 133 -2.48 -4.91 2.82
N GLY A 134 -3.35 -3.99 2.39
CA GLY A 134 -3.71 -2.84 3.22
C GLY A 134 -4.95 -2.09 2.77
N ILE A 135 -5.47 -1.31 3.71
CA ILE A 135 -6.58 -0.37 3.54
C ILE A 135 -6.01 1.02 3.75
N THR A 136 -6.04 1.85 2.71
CA THR A 136 -5.74 3.29 2.84
C THR A 136 -7.03 4.08 2.72
N LYS A 137 -7.21 5.09 3.58
CA LYS A 137 -8.27 6.10 3.49
C LYS A 137 -7.65 7.49 3.41
N TRP A 138 -8.25 8.36 2.60
CA TRP A 138 -7.88 9.77 2.47
C TRP A 138 -9.09 10.64 2.82
N SER A 139 -8.90 11.66 3.67
CA SER A 139 -9.98 12.58 4.07
C SER A 139 -10.23 13.61 2.96
N ASN A 140 -9.21 14.36 2.54
CA ASN A 140 -9.37 15.40 1.50
C ASN A 140 -8.14 15.65 0.61
N TYR A 141 -6.99 15.03 0.89
CA TYR A 141 -5.77 15.23 0.10
C TYR A 141 -5.60 14.13 -0.94
N LYS A 142 -5.40 14.53 -2.20
CA LYS A 142 -5.21 13.62 -3.33
C LYS A 142 -3.70 13.49 -3.62
N PRO A 143 -3.02 12.39 -3.23
CA PRO A 143 -1.62 12.18 -3.59
C PRO A 143 -1.44 11.73 -5.05
N PHE A 144 -2.53 11.57 -5.81
CA PHE A 144 -2.46 11.07 -7.18
C PHE A 144 -2.32 12.22 -8.17
N SER A 145 -1.13 12.38 -8.73
CA SER A 145 -0.86 13.17 -9.93
C SER A 145 -1.61 12.63 -11.16
N ASN A 146 -2.06 11.37 -11.11
CA ASN A 146 -2.86 10.75 -12.17
C ASN A 146 -4.32 11.27 -12.17
N ASN A 147 -4.76 11.79 -13.32
CA ASN A 147 -6.13 12.24 -13.55
C ASN A 147 -7.16 11.11 -13.37
N ASN A 148 -6.80 9.86 -13.70
CA ASN A 148 -7.69 8.69 -13.60
C ASN A 148 -8.12 8.36 -12.17
N TYR A 149 -7.40 8.86 -11.16
CA TYR A 149 -7.66 8.61 -9.74
C TYR A 149 -8.09 9.87 -8.98
N LYS A 150 -8.65 10.85 -9.71
CA LYS A 150 -9.32 12.02 -9.12
C LYS A 150 -10.45 11.55 -8.20
N ASN A 151 -10.46 12.09 -6.98
CA ASN A 151 -11.48 11.84 -5.95
C ASN A 151 -11.49 10.43 -5.34
N VAL A 152 -10.42 9.63 -5.49
CA VAL A 152 -10.27 8.41 -4.70
C VAL A 152 -10.20 8.77 -3.22
N ILE A 153 -11.04 8.13 -2.40
CA ILE A 153 -11.10 8.33 -0.94
C ILE A 153 -10.68 7.08 -0.16
N LYS A 154 -10.65 5.92 -0.80
CA LYS A 154 -10.23 4.66 -0.18
C LYS A 154 -9.66 3.70 -1.21
N TYR A 155 -8.62 2.98 -0.82
CA TYR A 155 -8.11 1.81 -1.53
C TYR A 155 -8.05 0.63 -0.58
N VAL A 156 -8.55 -0.51 -1.03
CA VAL A 156 -8.47 -1.80 -0.34
C VAL A 156 -7.79 -2.77 -1.29
N GLY A 157 -6.63 -3.29 -0.95
CA GLY A 157 -5.92 -4.20 -1.85
C GLY A 157 -4.47 -4.40 -1.49
N GLU A 158 -3.70 -4.92 -2.44
CA GLU A 158 -2.30 -5.22 -2.26
C GLU A 158 -1.38 -4.04 -2.59
N TYR A 159 -0.26 -4.01 -1.89
CA TYR A 159 0.83 -3.09 -2.09
C TYR A 159 2.09 -3.88 -2.42
N LYS A 160 2.91 -3.32 -3.31
CA LYS A 160 4.27 -3.77 -3.53
C LYS A 160 5.15 -2.55 -3.58
N ASN A 161 6.16 -2.47 -2.70
CA ASN A 161 7.07 -1.33 -2.62
C ASN A 161 6.36 0.03 -2.51
N GLY A 162 5.30 0.10 -1.71
CA GLY A 162 4.59 1.36 -1.42
C GLY A 162 3.50 1.75 -2.44
N ILE A 163 3.43 1.07 -3.59
CA ILE A 163 2.47 1.36 -4.66
C ILE A 163 1.42 0.26 -4.78
N TRP A 164 0.24 0.58 -5.32
CA TRP A 164 -0.83 -0.40 -5.51
C TRP A 164 -0.41 -1.46 -6.54
N SER A 165 -0.65 -2.71 -6.21
CA SER A 165 -0.31 -3.87 -7.03
C SER A 165 -1.38 -4.94 -6.83
N GLY A 166 -1.43 -5.95 -7.70
CA GLY A 166 -2.28 -7.12 -7.51
C GLY A 166 -3.77 -6.77 -7.39
N PHE A 167 -4.54 -7.54 -6.62
CA PHE A 167 -5.96 -7.28 -6.45
C PHE A 167 -6.23 -6.03 -5.63
N GLY A 168 -7.23 -5.24 -6.05
CA GLY A 168 -7.66 -4.09 -5.29
C GLY A 168 -8.99 -3.47 -5.72
N ILE A 169 -9.51 -2.62 -4.83
CA ILE A 169 -10.74 -1.86 -5.00
C ILE A 169 -10.48 -0.41 -4.63
N LEU A 170 -10.77 0.49 -5.56
CA LEU A 170 -10.81 1.94 -5.35
C LEU A 170 -12.25 2.38 -5.09
N TYR A 171 -12.42 3.23 -4.08
CA TYR A 171 -13.69 3.91 -3.82
C TYR A 171 -13.52 5.40 -4.05
N PHE A 172 -14.49 5.98 -4.74
CA PHE A 172 -14.51 7.38 -5.12
C PHE A 172 -15.50 8.16 -4.25
N ARG A 173 -15.29 9.46 -4.17
CA ARG A 173 -16.14 10.37 -3.37
C ARG A 173 -17.60 10.39 -3.83
N ASP A 174 -17.86 10.12 -5.10
CA ASP A 174 -19.21 10.03 -5.67
C ASP A 174 -19.93 8.71 -5.35
N GLY A 175 -19.31 7.84 -4.55
CA GLY A 175 -19.86 6.53 -4.16
C GLY A 175 -19.57 5.41 -5.16
N THR A 176 -18.98 5.72 -6.32
CA THR A 176 -18.58 4.71 -7.29
C THR A 176 -17.33 3.96 -6.84
N TYR A 177 -17.05 2.84 -7.50
CA TYR A 177 -15.85 2.06 -7.26
C TYR A 177 -15.28 1.49 -8.56
N LYS A 178 -14.00 1.14 -8.52
CA LYS A 178 -13.33 0.33 -9.55
C LYS A 178 -12.60 -0.83 -8.89
N SER A 179 -12.76 -2.03 -9.41
CA SER A 179 -12.17 -3.26 -8.87
C SER A 179 -11.42 -4.01 -9.96
N GLY A 180 -10.29 -4.61 -9.59
CA GLY A 180 -9.51 -5.42 -10.52
C GLY A 180 -8.06 -5.59 -10.09
N ILE A 181 -7.19 -5.77 -11.08
CA ILE A 181 -5.75 -5.95 -10.89
C ILE A 181 -5.01 -4.67 -11.22
N PHE A 182 -4.19 -4.22 -10.27
CA PHE A 182 -3.32 -3.07 -10.37
C PHE A 182 -1.89 -3.51 -10.70
N VAL A 183 -1.28 -2.81 -11.65
CA VAL A 183 0.14 -2.94 -11.99
C VAL A 183 0.72 -1.54 -11.95
N ASP A 184 1.70 -1.33 -11.08
CA ASP A 184 2.36 -0.03 -10.91
C ASP A 184 1.35 1.12 -10.65
N SER A 185 0.38 0.87 -9.77
CA SER A 185 -0.76 1.75 -9.47
C SER A 185 -1.77 2.00 -10.60
N ILE A 186 -1.69 1.27 -11.71
CA ILE A 186 -2.62 1.39 -12.83
C ILE A 186 -3.54 0.17 -12.87
N LEU A 187 -4.85 0.42 -12.86
CA LEU A 187 -5.88 -0.60 -13.07
C LEU A 187 -5.74 -1.16 -14.48
N SER A 188 -5.20 -2.37 -14.57
CA SER A 188 -4.74 -2.98 -15.82
C SER A 188 -5.66 -4.10 -16.30
N LYS A 189 -6.47 -4.66 -15.39
CA LYS A 189 -7.57 -5.60 -15.70
C LYS A 189 -8.72 -5.31 -14.75
N GLU A 190 -9.88 -4.92 -15.27
CA GLU A 190 -11.09 -4.76 -14.46
C GLU A 190 -11.69 -6.14 -14.17
N LEU A 191 -12.16 -6.35 -12.93
CA LEU A 191 -12.80 -7.58 -12.49
C LEU A 191 -14.02 -7.26 -11.63
N PRO A 192 -15.03 -8.15 -11.57
CA PRO A 192 -16.13 -8.05 -10.63
C PRO A 192 -15.64 -7.86 -9.20
N LYS A 193 -16.31 -6.98 -8.44
CA LYS A 193 -15.96 -6.72 -7.04
C LYS A 193 -15.91 -7.99 -6.20
N LEU A 194 -16.84 -8.92 -6.42
CA LEU A 194 -16.90 -10.18 -5.69
C LEU A 194 -15.64 -11.02 -5.88
N GLU A 195 -15.17 -11.16 -7.11
CA GLU A 195 -13.96 -11.90 -7.44
C GLU A 195 -12.70 -11.27 -6.80
N VAL A 196 -12.64 -9.94 -6.77
CA VAL A 196 -11.55 -9.22 -6.09
C VAL A 196 -11.62 -9.40 -4.57
N LEU A 197 -12.82 -9.38 -3.98
CA LEU A 197 -13.01 -9.64 -2.55
C LEU A 197 -12.58 -11.06 -2.18
N GLU A 198 -13.01 -12.06 -2.95
CA GLU A 198 -12.59 -13.46 -2.76
C GLU A 198 -11.07 -13.61 -2.83
N ALA A 199 -10.44 -12.99 -3.81
CA ALA A 199 -8.98 -13.02 -3.96
C ALA A 199 -8.24 -12.33 -2.81
N LEU A 200 -8.86 -11.31 -2.21
CA LEU A 200 -8.34 -10.62 -1.02
C LEU A 200 -8.68 -11.35 0.30
N GLY A 201 -9.46 -12.45 0.25
CA GLY A 201 -9.82 -13.25 1.42
C GLY A 201 -11.05 -12.74 2.20
N PHE A 202 -11.98 -12.08 1.52
CA PHE A 202 -13.26 -11.62 2.07
C PHE A 202 -14.44 -12.49 1.66
#